data_AF-A0A7Y1UIR5-F1
#
_entry.id   AF-A0A7Y1UIR5-F1
#
_cell.length_a   1.000
_cell.length_b   1.000
_cell.length_c   1.000
_cell.angle_alpha   90.00
_cell.angle_beta   90.00
_cell.angle_gamma   90.00
#
_symmetry.space_group_name_H-M   'P 1'
#
loop_
_entity.id
_entity.type
_entity.pdbx_description
1 polymer ?
#
loop_
_entity_poly.entity_id
_entity_poly.type
_entity_poly.pdbx_seq_one_letter_code
_entity_poly.pdbx_strand_id
1 'polypeptide(L)'
;MTAKTTILLMSLTVLLAAAEAVRLWWYGAEAGWEGQPVLRCRLPAALEPVDLGGSRAPELLSYDAMRFVHMKGTPDEPWRMETAVMEYKAGNRNQLDDIFNHSPEICMRGSGATLERIFPHRSFRLGDREFKVRHLVFRPALNGRPVDVFKFAWFGGMEELGVTGAETDFREVRFQAARGRHRHSPALLILANVAGARGHDAAWEVFRDEVLARCAWEPAP
;
A
#
# COMPACT_ATOMS: atom_id res chain seq x y z
N MET A 1 -54.62 19.83 -12.16
CA MET A 1 -53.45 19.08 -11.64
C MET A 1 -53.83 18.50 -10.28
N THR A 2 -53.63 17.21 -10.03
CA THR A 2 -54.07 16.59 -8.76
C THR A 2 -53.02 16.77 -7.66
N ALA A 3 -53.43 16.74 -6.38
CA ALA A 3 -52.49 16.78 -5.25
C ALA A 3 -51.39 15.71 -5.34
N LYS A 4 -51.70 14.53 -5.89
CA LYS A 4 -50.74 13.45 -6.15
C LYS A 4 -49.66 13.85 -7.16
N THR A 5 -50.07 14.55 -8.23
CA THR A 5 -49.14 15.08 -9.25
C THR A 5 -48.20 16.12 -8.64
N THR A 6 -48.70 17.00 -7.77
CA THR A 6 -47.88 18.00 -7.08
C THR A 6 -46.85 17.36 -6.17
N ILE A 7 -47.25 16.38 -5.34
CA ILE A 7 -46.34 15.66 -4.44
C ILE A 7 -45.24 14.95 -5.23
N LEU A 8 -45.59 14.27 -6.32
CA LEU A 8 -44.62 13.57 -7.16
C LEU A 8 -43.57 14.52 -7.75
N LEU A 9 -44.01 15.67 -8.28
CA LEU A 9 -43.12 16.67 -8.87
C LEU A 9 -42.19 17.30 -7.82
N MET A 10 -42.71 17.57 -6.61
CA MET A 10 -41.88 18.09 -5.51
C MET A 10 -40.84 17.06 -5.07
N SER A 11 -41.23 15.80 -4.88
CA SER A 11 -40.29 14.72 -4.52
C SER A 11 -39.21 14.53 -5.58
N LEU A 12 -39.58 14.55 -6.86
CA LEU A 12 -38.62 14.44 -7.96
C LEU A 12 -37.63 15.63 -7.96
N THR A 13 -38.13 16.85 -7.73
CA THR A 13 -37.29 18.05 -7.69
C THR A 13 -36.28 17.99 -6.53
N VAL A 14 -36.72 17.54 -5.34
CA VAL A 14 -35.83 17.36 -4.19
C VAL A 14 -34.78 16.29 -4.46
N LEU A 15 -35.16 15.17 -5.08
CA LEU A 15 -34.21 14.11 -5.45
C LEU A 15 -33.16 14.59 -6.46
N LEU A 16 -33.58 15.36 -7.47
CA LEU A 16 -32.67 15.93 -8.46
C LEU A 16 -31.72 16.96 -7.83
N ALA A 17 -32.24 17.84 -6.96
CA ALA A 17 -31.42 18.81 -6.24
C ALA A 17 -30.41 18.13 -5.31
N ALA A 18 -30.81 17.06 -4.60
CA ALA A 18 -29.93 16.26 -3.78
C ALA A 18 -28.86 15.54 -4.63
N ALA A 19 -29.24 14.98 -5.77
CA ALA A 19 -28.31 14.33 -6.69
C ALA A 19 -27.28 15.33 -7.26
N GLU A 20 -27.70 16.53 -7.64
CA GLU A 20 -26.80 17.60 -8.10
C GLU A 20 -25.92 18.14 -6.98
N ALA A 21 -26.44 18.29 -5.76
CA ALA A 21 -25.63 18.68 -4.60
C ALA A 21 -24.58 17.61 -4.28
N VAL A 22 -24.94 16.33 -4.34
CA VAL A 22 -23.99 15.21 -4.21
C VAL A 22 -22.98 15.23 -5.36
N ARG A 23 -23.42 15.49 -6.60
CA ARG A 23 -22.54 15.62 -7.76
C ARG A 23 -21.54 16.76 -7.58
N LEU A 24 -22.00 17.96 -7.23
CA LEU A 24 -21.13 19.12 -7.00
C LEU A 24 -20.20 18.90 -5.79
N TRP A 25 -20.69 18.24 -4.75
CA TRP A 25 -19.86 17.83 -3.62
C TRP A 25 -18.81 16.79 -4.04
N TRP A 26 -19.14 15.88 -4.96
CA TRP A 26 -18.24 14.85 -5.48
C TRP A 26 -17.21 15.38 -6.49
N TYR A 27 -17.59 16.37 -7.31
CA TYR A 27 -16.77 16.90 -8.42
C TYR A 27 -16.21 18.32 -8.19
N GLY A 28 -16.56 19.00 -7.09
CA GLY A 28 -16.06 20.35 -6.81
C GLY A 28 -14.53 20.38 -6.69
N ALA A 29 -13.88 21.45 -7.15
CA ALA A 29 -12.42 21.56 -7.12
C ALA A 29 -11.87 21.38 -5.69
N GLU A 30 -10.88 20.50 -5.55
CA GLU A 30 -10.28 20.15 -4.26
C GLU A 30 -9.02 20.98 -4.02
N ALA A 31 -8.75 21.34 -2.75
CA ALA A 31 -7.49 21.97 -2.38
C ALA A 31 -6.33 21.00 -2.67
N GLY A 32 -5.23 21.51 -3.25
CA GLY A 32 -4.09 20.69 -3.67
C GLY A 32 -3.40 19.94 -2.52
N TRP A 33 -2.67 18.89 -2.86
CA TRP A 33 -1.66 18.23 -1.99
C TRP A 33 -0.31 18.95 -1.97
N GLU A 34 -0.25 20.12 -2.61
CA GLU A 34 0.98 20.90 -2.74
C GLU A 34 1.52 21.25 -1.34
N GLY A 35 2.80 20.95 -1.12
CA GLY A 35 3.52 21.32 0.10
C GLY A 35 3.46 20.32 1.27
N GLN A 36 2.73 19.20 1.19
CA GLN A 36 2.72 18.20 2.26
C GLN A 36 3.97 17.30 2.21
N PRO A 37 4.59 16.95 3.35
CA PRO A 37 5.73 16.06 3.37
C PRO A 37 5.36 14.67 2.81
N VAL A 38 6.28 14.10 2.04
CA VAL A 38 6.13 12.79 1.40
C VAL A 38 7.04 11.80 2.10
N LEU A 39 6.52 10.61 2.42
CA LEU A 39 7.34 9.53 2.90
C LEU A 39 8.13 8.92 1.74
N ARG A 40 9.44 8.89 1.84
CA ARG A 40 10.33 8.20 0.90
C ARG A 40 11.21 7.21 1.62
N CYS A 41 11.57 6.13 0.95
CA CYS A 41 12.58 5.20 1.45
C CYS A 41 13.78 5.17 0.50
N ARG A 42 14.97 5.36 1.06
CA ARG A 42 16.23 5.37 0.32
C ARG A 42 17.01 4.10 0.60
N LEU A 43 16.66 3.04 -0.13
CA LEU A 43 17.39 1.79 -0.05
C LEU A 43 18.85 1.97 -0.51
N PRO A 44 19.81 1.24 0.08
CA PRO A 44 21.20 1.27 -0.37
C PRO A 44 21.29 0.93 -1.86
N ALA A 45 22.20 1.62 -2.55
CA ALA A 45 22.53 1.35 -3.95
C ALA A 45 23.38 0.07 -4.04
N ALA A 46 22.76 -1.10 -3.93
CA ALA A 46 23.43 -2.38 -4.12
C ALA A 46 22.36 -3.47 -4.35
N LEU A 47 22.42 -4.38 -5.32
CA LEU A 47 23.38 -4.71 -6.37
C LEU A 47 22.55 -5.42 -7.46
N GLU A 48 22.86 -5.12 -8.72
CA GLU A 48 22.27 -5.66 -9.95
C GLU A 48 20.81 -5.25 -10.23
N PRO A 49 20.54 -4.53 -11.34
CA PRO A 49 19.17 -4.48 -11.86
C PRO A 49 18.74 -5.91 -12.13
N VAL A 50 17.72 -6.37 -11.41
CA VAL A 50 17.04 -7.62 -11.77
C VAL A 50 16.29 -7.30 -13.05
N ASP A 51 16.85 -7.74 -14.18
CA ASP A 51 16.08 -7.93 -15.39
C ASP A 51 15.00 -8.94 -15.02
N LEU A 52 13.77 -8.47 -14.77
CA LEU A 52 12.57 -9.27 -14.59
C LEU A 52 12.30 -9.90 -15.97
N GLY A 53 13.14 -10.86 -16.34
CA GLY A 53 13.55 -11.12 -17.71
C GLY A 53 12.38 -11.11 -18.67
N GLY A 54 12.36 -10.15 -19.60
CA GLY A 54 11.53 -10.11 -20.81
C GLY A 54 10.02 -10.33 -20.68
N SER A 55 9.53 -10.59 -19.47
CA SER A 55 8.13 -10.74 -19.13
C SER A 55 7.66 -9.34 -18.88
N ARG A 56 7.12 -8.74 -19.96
CA ARG A 56 6.07 -7.73 -19.84
C ARG A 56 4.98 -8.36 -18.97
N ALA A 57 5.14 -8.30 -17.64
CA ALA A 57 4.03 -8.45 -16.73
C ALA A 57 3.05 -7.38 -17.21
N PRO A 58 1.91 -7.75 -17.81
CA PRO A 58 0.99 -6.76 -18.35
C PRO A 58 0.55 -5.90 -17.18
N GLU A 59 0.95 -4.62 -17.17
CA GLU A 59 0.50 -3.51 -16.30
C GLU A 59 -0.32 -3.92 -15.06
N LEU A 60 0.20 -4.80 -14.20
CA LEU A 60 -0.54 -5.32 -13.05
C LEU A 60 -0.64 -4.25 -11.96
N LEU A 61 0.37 -3.38 -11.89
CA LEU A 61 0.47 -2.27 -10.96
C LEU A 61 0.80 -1.01 -11.74
N SER A 62 0.19 0.10 -11.35
CA SER A 62 0.30 1.42 -11.99
C SER A 62 1.13 2.38 -11.15
N TYR A 63 2.29 1.97 -10.64
CA TYR A 63 3.18 2.84 -9.88
C TYR A 63 3.91 3.87 -10.77
N ASP A 64 4.33 5.00 -10.19
CA ASP A 64 5.10 6.03 -10.89
C ASP A 64 6.61 5.74 -10.88
N ALA A 65 7.09 5.06 -9.84
CA ALA A 65 8.46 4.55 -9.77
C ALA A 65 8.49 3.26 -8.96
N MET A 66 9.36 2.32 -9.37
CA MET A 66 9.63 1.10 -8.64
C MET A 66 11.13 0.88 -8.51
N ARG A 67 11.55 0.44 -7.33
CA ARG A 67 12.91 0.00 -7.04
C ARG A 67 12.85 -1.41 -6.47
N PHE A 68 13.71 -2.27 -7.00
CA PHE A 68 13.84 -3.64 -6.52
C PHE A 68 15.27 -3.86 -6.04
N VAL A 69 15.41 -4.44 -4.85
CA VAL A 69 16.69 -4.58 -4.17
C VAL A 69 16.80 -5.97 -3.58
N HIS A 70 17.97 -6.59 -3.81
CA HIS A 70 18.35 -7.85 -3.19
C HIS A 70 19.43 -7.61 -2.15
N MET A 71 19.18 -8.05 -0.93
CA MET A 71 20.11 -7.98 0.19
C MET A 71 20.38 -9.37 0.73
N LYS A 72 21.57 -9.56 1.29
CA LYS A 72 21.96 -10.81 1.93
C LYS A 72 22.75 -10.51 3.20
N GLY A 73 22.55 -11.35 4.21
CA GLY A 73 23.29 -11.30 5.45
C GLY A 73 24.72 -11.80 5.30
N THR A 74 25.43 -11.79 6.41
CA THR A 74 26.80 -12.30 6.51
C THR A 74 26.80 -13.84 6.53
N PRO A 75 27.96 -14.50 6.36
CA PRO A 75 28.06 -15.95 6.52
C PRO A 75 27.58 -16.44 7.90
N ASP A 76 27.79 -15.65 8.95
CA ASP A 76 27.40 -16.00 10.33
C ASP A 76 25.90 -15.78 10.58
N GLU A 77 25.25 -14.91 9.80
CA GLU A 77 23.82 -14.62 9.85
C GLU A 77 23.19 -14.71 8.45
N PRO A 78 23.04 -15.93 7.91
CA PRO A 78 22.71 -16.11 6.50
C PRO A 78 21.22 -15.89 6.24
N TRP A 79 20.84 -14.64 5.97
CA TRP A 79 19.52 -14.30 5.44
C TRP A 79 19.61 -13.78 4.00
N ARG A 80 18.48 -13.81 3.31
CA ARG A 80 18.27 -13.16 2.01
C ARG A 80 16.99 -12.36 2.06
N MET A 81 17.00 -11.17 1.48
CA MET A 81 15.84 -10.31 1.41
C MET A 81 15.67 -9.78 0.00
N GLU A 82 14.48 -9.95 -0.55
CA GLU A 82 14.04 -9.32 -1.80
C GLU A 82 13.04 -8.23 -1.44
N THR A 83 13.27 -7.00 -1.89
CA THR A 83 12.41 -5.86 -1.53
C THR A 83 12.00 -5.08 -2.77
N ALA A 84 10.70 -4.85 -2.92
CA ALA A 84 10.12 -3.93 -3.87
C ALA A 84 9.61 -2.68 -3.15
N VAL A 85 10.04 -1.51 -3.61
CA VAL A 85 9.56 -0.20 -3.17
C VAL A 85 8.88 0.47 -4.35
N MET A 86 7.59 0.75 -4.21
CA MET A 86 6.77 1.39 -5.23
C MET A 86 6.29 2.74 -4.72
N GLU A 87 6.57 3.79 -5.50
CA GLU A 87 6.18 5.16 -5.21
C GLU A 87 5.09 5.59 -6.20
N TYR A 88 4.09 6.31 -5.67
CA TYR A 88 2.98 6.88 -6.43
C TYR A 88 3.03 8.39 -6.26
N LYS A 89 2.92 9.12 -7.36
CA LYS A 89 2.80 10.57 -7.37
C LYS A 89 1.36 10.96 -7.06
N ALA A 90 1.20 12.20 -6.59
CA ALA A 90 -0.13 12.79 -6.48
C ALA A 90 -0.87 12.73 -7.82
N GLY A 91 -2.16 12.39 -7.79
CA GLY A 91 -3.01 12.23 -8.97
C GLY A 91 -3.07 10.80 -9.52
N ASN A 92 -2.28 9.87 -9.00
CA ASN A 92 -2.32 8.47 -9.43
C ASN A 92 -3.63 7.79 -8.99
N ARG A 93 -4.52 7.54 -9.94
CA ARG A 93 -5.88 7.02 -9.67
C ARG A 93 -5.90 5.57 -9.19
N ASN A 94 -4.85 4.82 -9.51
CA ASN A 94 -4.77 3.39 -9.24
C ASN A 94 -4.08 3.10 -7.91
N GLN A 95 -3.49 4.10 -7.23
CA GLN A 95 -2.69 3.90 -6.02
C GLN A 95 -3.40 3.08 -4.93
N LEU A 96 -4.71 3.31 -4.71
CA LEU A 96 -5.45 2.59 -3.67
C LEU A 96 -5.71 1.13 -4.09
N ASP A 97 -6.01 0.88 -5.36
CA ASP A 97 -6.19 -0.48 -5.85
C ASP A 97 -4.86 -1.24 -5.77
N ASP A 98 -3.77 -0.63 -6.23
CA ASP A 98 -2.44 -1.22 -6.15
C ASP A 98 -2.02 -1.50 -4.69
N ILE A 99 -2.25 -0.56 -3.77
CA ILE A 99 -1.88 -0.72 -2.36
C ILE A 99 -2.71 -1.79 -1.66
N PHE A 100 -4.01 -1.88 -1.92
CA PHE A 100 -4.91 -2.72 -1.10
C PHE A 100 -5.37 -4.00 -1.79
N ASN A 101 -5.53 -3.99 -3.10
CA ASN A 101 -6.00 -5.13 -3.88
C ASN A 101 -4.85 -6.11 -4.22
N HIS A 102 -3.60 -5.64 -4.29
CA HIS A 102 -2.43 -6.49 -4.45
C HIS A 102 -1.89 -6.93 -3.09
N SER A 103 -2.59 -7.88 -2.47
CA SER A 103 -2.16 -8.49 -1.21
C SER A 103 -1.12 -9.59 -1.47
N PRO A 104 -0.12 -9.76 -0.58
CA PRO A 104 0.83 -10.85 -0.70
C PRO A 104 0.18 -12.22 -0.77
N GLU A 105 -0.99 -12.42 -0.16
CA GLU A 105 -1.72 -13.69 -0.23
C GLU A 105 -2.20 -14.05 -1.63
N ILE A 106 -2.54 -13.05 -2.46
CA ILE A 106 -2.92 -13.28 -3.85
C ILE A 106 -1.66 -13.58 -4.67
N CYS A 107 -0.64 -12.71 -4.57
CA CYS A 107 0.58 -12.83 -5.37
C CYS A 107 1.37 -14.12 -5.05
N MET A 108 1.62 -14.38 -3.76
CA MET A 108 2.38 -15.56 -3.33
C MET A 108 1.65 -16.87 -3.60
N ARG A 109 0.31 -16.87 -3.48
CA ARG A 109 -0.48 -18.05 -3.87
C ARG A 109 -0.44 -18.27 -5.39
N GLY A 110 -0.47 -17.19 -6.17
CA GLY A 110 -0.31 -17.25 -7.63
C GLY A 110 1.02 -17.87 -8.07
N SER A 111 2.09 -17.67 -7.29
CA SER A 111 3.38 -18.34 -7.50
C SER A 111 3.47 -19.76 -6.91
N GLY A 112 2.35 -20.32 -6.44
CA GLY A 112 2.28 -21.66 -5.86
C GLY A 112 2.79 -21.76 -4.41
N ALA A 113 2.94 -20.65 -3.69
CA ALA A 113 3.29 -20.69 -2.28
C ALA A 113 2.04 -20.86 -1.40
N THR A 114 2.18 -21.60 -0.31
CA THR A 114 1.11 -21.83 0.67
C THR A 114 1.27 -20.86 1.83
N LEU A 115 0.21 -20.14 2.19
CA LEU A 115 0.19 -19.32 3.42
C LEU A 115 0.18 -20.23 4.64
N GLU A 116 1.21 -20.14 5.49
CA GLU A 116 1.33 -20.95 6.70
C GLU A 116 0.83 -20.23 7.94
N ARG A 117 1.09 -18.93 8.03
CA ARG A 117 0.80 -18.14 9.22
C ARG A 117 0.59 -16.67 8.89
N ILE A 118 -0.33 -16.05 9.63
CA ILE A 118 -0.52 -14.60 9.70
C ILE A 118 -0.12 -14.19 11.12
N PHE A 119 0.87 -13.32 11.26
CA PHE A 119 1.23 -12.74 12.56
C PHE A 119 0.40 -11.49 12.82
N PRO A 120 0.22 -11.10 14.10
CA PRO A 120 -0.24 -9.75 14.44
C PRO A 120 0.64 -8.71 13.77
N HIS A 121 0.05 -7.56 13.46
CA HIS A 121 0.82 -6.45 12.88
C HIS A 121 2.03 -6.08 13.73
N ARG A 122 3.14 -5.85 13.03
CA ARG A 122 4.30 -5.18 13.60
C ARG A 122 4.09 -3.69 13.50
N SER A 123 4.71 -2.95 14.42
CA SER A 123 4.61 -1.50 14.45
C SER A 123 6.00 -0.89 14.27
N PHE A 124 6.06 0.20 13.52
CA PHE A 124 7.27 0.97 13.28
C PHE A 124 6.95 2.45 13.48
N ARG A 125 7.86 3.20 14.11
CA ARG A 125 7.69 4.63 14.34
C ARG A 125 8.61 5.43 13.46
N LEU A 126 8.08 6.49 12.86
CA LEU A 126 8.87 7.48 12.12
C LEU A 126 8.49 8.88 12.58
N GLY A 127 9.37 9.49 13.38
CA GLY A 127 9.05 10.71 14.11
C GLY A 127 8.01 10.42 15.21
N ASP A 128 6.94 11.21 15.23
CA ASP A 128 5.82 11.10 16.17
C ASP A 128 4.75 10.08 15.73
N ARG A 129 4.83 9.56 14.51
CA ARG A 129 3.81 8.68 13.93
C ARG A 129 4.18 7.21 14.08
N GLU A 130 3.17 6.39 14.36
CA GLU A 130 3.27 4.93 14.37
C GLU A 130 2.54 4.35 13.15
N PHE A 131 3.21 3.44 12.46
CA PHE A 131 2.69 2.74 11.30
C PHE A 131 2.60 1.24 11.58
N LYS A 132 1.64 0.58 10.93
CA LYS A 132 1.52 -0.87 10.97
C LYS A 132 2.15 -1.51 9.75
N VAL A 133 2.76 -2.66 9.96
CA VAL A 133 3.33 -3.52 8.94
C VAL A 133 2.68 -4.89 9.06
N ARG A 134 2.21 -5.40 7.93
CA ARG A 134 1.66 -6.75 7.85
C ARG A 134 2.79 -7.77 7.80
N HIS A 135 2.66 -8.85 8.55
CA HIS A 135 3.65 -9.92 8.63
C HIS A 135 2.98 -11.27 8.37
N LEU A 136 3.37 -11.91 7.27
CA LEU A 136 2.83 -13.17 6.78
C LEU A 136 3.98 -14.17 6.62
N VAL A 137 3.71 -15.47 6.73
CA VAL A 137 4.68 -16.52 6.42
C VAL A 137 4.12 -17.42 5.35
N PHE A 138 4.88 -17.59 4.28
CA PHE A 138 4.54 -18.50 3.18
C PHE A 138 5.59 -19.60 3.06
N ARG A 139 5.17 -20.76 2.56
CA ARG A 139 6.04 -21.83 2.11
C ARG A 139 5.95 -21.96 0.59
N PRO A 140 6.98 -21.55 -0.17
CA PRO A 140 7.05 -21.77 -1.61
C PRO A 140 7.12 -23.27 -1.94
N ALA A 141 6.40 -23.71 -2.97
CA ALA A 141 6.41 -25.11 -3.40
C ALA A 141 7.78 -25.58 -3.91
N LEU A 142 8.57 -24.68 -4.50
CA LEU A 142 9.82 -25.03 -5.18
C LEU A 142 10.92 -25.51 -4.22
N ASN A 143 11.10 -24.83 -3.08
CA ASN A 143 12.19 -25.10 -2.14
C ASN A 143 11.71 -25.53 -0.74
N GLY A 144 10.41 -25.44 -0.46
CA GLY A 144 9.80 -25.83 0.81
C GLY A 144 10.27 -25.03 2.03
N ARG A 145 11.07 -23.98 1.87
CA ARG A 145 11.62 -23.17 2.97
C ARG A 145 10.69 -22.00 3.27
N PRO A 146 10.35 -21.74 4.56
CA PRO A 146 9.48 -20.62 4.90
C PRO A 146 10.13 -19.28 4.51
N VAL A 147 9.28 -18.35 4.10
CA VAL A 147 9.63 -16.97 3.76
C VAL A 147 8.69 -16.04 4.52
N ASP A 148 9.28 -15.14 5.29
CA ASP A 148 8.59 -14.06 5.98
C ASP A 148 8.32 -12.93 5.00
N VAL A 149 7.05 -12.57 4.81
CA VAL A 149 6.62 -11.53 3.88
C VAL A 149 6.07 -10.36 4.66
N PHE A 150 6.67 -9.18 4.43
CA PHE A 150 6.31 -7.92 5.04
C PHE A 150 5.67 -6.99 4.02
N LYS A 151 4.56 -6.37 4.40
CA LYS A 151 3.89 -5.32 3.61
C LYS A 151 3.71 -4.08 4.45
N PHE A 152 4.28 -2.98 3.99
CA PHE A 152 4.10 -1.65 4.54
C PHE A 152 3.48 -0.75 3.47
N ALA A 153 2.40 -0.06 3.82
CA ALA A 153 1.78 0.90 2.93
C ALA A 153 1.56 2.24 3.65
N TRP A 154 1.80 3.31 2.91
CA TRP A 154 1.54 4.67 3.34
C TRP A 154 0.95 5.47 2.17
N PHE A 155 0.03 6.38 2.48
CA PHE A 155 -0.38 7.42 1.56
C PHE A 155 -0.74 8.66 2.37
N GLY A 156 -0.51 9.85 1.81
CA GLY A 156 -0.92 11.09 2.48
C GLY A 156 -2.42 11.08 2.76
N GLY A 157 -2.83 11.39 3.98
CA GLY A 157 -4.25 11.39 4.35
C GLY A 157 -4.75 10.09 5.00
N MET A 158 -3.89 9.09 5.20
CA MET A 158 -4.32 7.77 5.71
C MET A 158 -4.88 7.85 7.13
N GLU A 159 -4.33 8.73 7.96
CA GLU A 159 -4.78 8.94 9.34
C GLU A 159 -6.18 9.54 9.40
N GLU A 160 -6.50 10.47 8.50
CA GLU A 160 -7.81 11.11 8.35
C GLU A 160 -8.87 10.12 7.88
N LEU A 161 -8.47 9.07 7.16
CA LEU A 161 -9.33 7.95 6.77
C LEU A 161 -9.45 6.87 7.85
N GLY A 162 -8.76 7.02 8.99
CA GLY A 162 -8.70 6.00 10.04
C GLY A 162 -7.98 4.71 9.60
N VAL A 163 -7.16 4.78 8.56
CA VAL A 163 -6.43 3.65 7.98
C VAL A 163 -5.04 3.59 8.58
N THR A 164 -4.64 2.44 9.13
CA THR A 164 -3.34 2.28 9.82
C THR A 164 -2.27 1.51 9.04
N GLY A 165 -2.45 1.30 7.73
CA GLY A 165 -1.36 0.95 6.78
C GLY A 165 -1.13 -0.53 6.51
N ALA A 166 -1.80 -1.45 7.23
CA ALA A 166 -1.60 -2.90 7.04
C ALA A 166 -2.90 -3.73 7.02
N GLU A 167 -3.90 -3.39 7.84
CA GLU A 167 -5.24 -3.97 7.77
C GLU A 167 -6.16 -2.93 7.18
N THR A 168 -6.70 -3.26 6.03
CA THR A 168 -8.03 -2.77 5.73
C THR A 168 -8.67 -3.69 4.71
N ASP A 169 -9.94 -4.04 4.93
CA ASP A 169 -10.80 -4.47 3.85
C ASP A 169 -10.74 -3.38 2.78
N PHE A 170 -10.25 -3.72 1.58
CA PHE A 170 -10.15 -2.77 0.48
C PHE A 170 -11.48 -2.06 0.22
N ARG A 171 -12.61 -2.75 0.46
CA ARG A 171 -13.95 -2.16 0.35
C ARG A 171 -14.15 -1.03 1.33
N GLU A 172 -13.69 -1.20 2.57
CA GLU A 172 -13.77 -0.17 3.60
C GLU A 172 -12.87 1.02 3.26
N VAL A 173 -11.62 0.79 2.83
CA VAL A 173 -10.74 1.90 2.38
C VAL A 173 -11.38 2.63 1.23
N ARG A 174 -11.91 1.91 0.24
CA ARG A 174 -12.54 2.51 -0.93
C ARG A 174 -13.76 3.31 -0.55
N PHE A 175 -14.54 2.83 0.43
CA PHE A 175 -15.70 3.54 0.94
C PHE A 175 -15.30 4.79 1.73
N GLN A 176 -14.32 4.69 2.63
CA GLN A 176 -13.79 5.84 3.37
C GLN A 176 -13.13 6.85 2.44
N ALA A 177 -12.41 6.37 1.42
CA ALA A 177 -11.81 7.20 0.40
C ALA A 177 -12.88 7.91 -0.42
N ALA A 178 -13.94 7.21 -0.84
CA ALA A 178 -15.10 7.81 -1.50
C ALA A 178 -15.78 8.87 -0.62
N ARG A 179 -16.01 8.55 0.66
CA ARG A 179 -16.70 9.44 1.61
C ARG A 179 -15.86 10.66 1.99
N GLY A 180 -14.57 10.46 2.20
CA GLY A 180 -13.61 11.48 2.59
C GLY A 180 -13.10 12.32 1.43
N ARG A 181 -13.56 12.04 0.20
CA ARG A 181 -13.02 12.64 -1.04
C ARG A 181 -11.51 12.48 -1.09
N HIS A 182 -11.06 11.24 -0.89
CA HIS A 182 -9.64 10.90 -0.86
C HIS A 182 -8.99 11.42 -2.11
N ARG A 183 -8.19 12.42 -1.89
CA ARG A 183 -7.35 13.02 -2.89
C ARG A 183 -6.22 12.03 -3.15
N HIS A 184 -5.98 11.66 -4.40
CA HIS A 184 -4.85 10.79 -4.78
C HIS A 184 -3.52 11.43 -4.37
N SER A 185 -3.10 11.17 -3.14
CA SER A 185 -1.91 11.70 -2.50
C SER A 185 -0.69 10.91 -2.91
N PRO A 186 0.51 11.47 -2.75
CA PRO A 186 1.71 10.65 -2.81
C PRO A 186 1.57 9.43 -1.90
N ALA A 187 1.99 8.29 -2.40
CA ALA A 187 1.88 7.03 -1.69
C ALA A 187 3.14 6.18 -1.87
N LEU A 188 3.31 5.25 -0.96
CA LEU A 188 4.44 4.36 -0.87
C LEU A 188 3.96 2.96 -0.48
N LEU A 189 4.36 1.96 -1.25
CA LEU A 189 4.17 0.55 -0.95
C LEU A 189 5.53 -0.14 -0.90
N ILE A 190 5.80 -0.83 0.20
CA ILE A 190 6.98 -1.66 0.37
C ILE A 190 6.53 -3.10 0.58
N LEU A 191 7.06 -3.99 -0.24
CA LEU A 191 6.92 -5.44 -0.10
C LEU A 191 8.31 -6.04 0.08
N ALA A 192 8.50 -6.84 1.12
CA ALA A 192 9.77 -7.52 1.36
C ALA A 192 9.56 -9.00 1.70
N ASN A 193 10.39 -9.85 1.10
CA ASN A 193 10.45 -11.29 1.35
C ASN A 193 11.78 -11.59 2.05
N VAL A 194 11.76 -12.07 3.29
CA VAL A 194 12.94 -12.45 4.06
C VAL A 194 12.99 -13.96 4.24
N ALA A 195 14.09 -14.58 3.84
CA ALA A 195 14.31 -16.01 3.94
C ALA A 195 15.64 -16.32 4.66
N GLY A 196 15.70 -17.44 5.38
CA GLY A 196 16.93 -17.91 6.03
C GLY A 196 17.28 -17.23 7.37
N ALA A 197 16.52 -16.23 7.79
CA ALA A 197 16.66 -15.64 9.13
C ALA A 197 16.46 -16.72 10.22
N ARG A 198 17.09 -16.52 11.39
CA ARG A 198 17.07 -17.47 12.53
C ARG A 198 15.68 -17.64 13.18
N GLY A 199 14.68 -16.90 12.72
CA GLY A 199 13.30 -16.94 13.17
C GLY A 199 12.52 -15.71 12.68
N HIS A 200 11.21 -15.70 12.92
CA HIS A 200 10.30 -14.65 12.45
C HIS A 200 10.59 -13.27 13.07
N ASP A 201 11.00 -13.23 14.34
CA ASP A 201 11.42 -11.97 14.97
C ASP A 201 12.71 -11.45 14.34
N ALA A 202 13.70 -12.31 14.10
CA ALA A 202 14.94 -11.92 13.40
C ALA A 202 14.65 -11.44 11.97
N ALA A 203 13.70 -12.07 11.26
CA ALA A 203 13.27 -11.61 9.94
C ALA A 203 12.65 -10.22 9.98
N TRP A 204 11.86 -9.92 11.02
CA TRP A 204 11.30 -8.59 11.26
C TRP A 204 12.40 -7.56 11.54
N GLU A 205 13.37 -7.87 12.39
CA GLU A 205 14.48 -6.97 12.70
C GLU A 205 15.30 -6.65 11.43
N VAL A 206 15.60 -7.67 10.61
CA VAL A 206 16.26 -7.48 9.30
C VAL A 206 15.46 -6.53 8.41
N PHE A 207 14.16 -6.75 8.24
CA PHE A 207 13.32 -5.88 7.42
C PHE A 207 13.27 -4.45 7.99
N ARG A 208 13.12 -4.30 9.30
CA ARG A 208 13.06 -2.99 9.96
C ARG A 208 14.37 -2.22 9.76
N ASP A 209 15.51 -2.85 10.01
CA ASP A 209 16.80 -2.18 10.07
C ASP A 209 17.37 -1.88 8.67
N GLU A 210 17.12 -2.77 7.71
CA GLU A 210 17.63 -2.59 6.34
C GLU A 210 16.70 -1.77 5.44
N VAL A 211 15.39 -1.80 5.69
CA VAL A 211 14.39 -1.13 4.85
C VAL A 211 13.71 0.03 5.56
N LEU A 212 13.00 -0.23 6.66
CA LEU A 212 12.17 0.81 7.30
C LEU A 212 13.00 1.94 7.92
N ALA A 213 14.17 1.62 8.48
CA ALA A 213 15.10 2.61 9.02
C ALA A 213 15.67 3.55 7.95
N ARG A 214 15.49 3.22 6.66
CA ARG A 214 15.88 4.06 5.51
C ARG A 214 14.75 4.96 5.02
N CYS A 215 13.60 4.90 5.66
CA CYS A 215 12.46 5.74 5.35
C CYS A 215 12.53 7.06 6.12
N ALA A 216 12.19 8.16 5.45
CA ALA A 216 12.21 9.49 6.01
C ALA A 216 11.14 10.38 5.37
N TRP A 217 10.71 11.38 6.13
CA TRP A 217 9.90 12.47 5.60
C TRP A 217 10.76 13.39 4.75
N GLU A 218 10.33 13.61 3.52
CA GLU A 218 10.93 14.57 2.60
C GLU A 218 9.93 15.69 2.29
N PRO A 219 10.38 16.93 2.02
CA PRO A 219 9.50 17.98 1.53
C PRO A 219 8.79 17.53 0.24
N ALA A 220 7.55 17.99 0.02
CA ALA A 220 6.93 17.84 -1.29
C ALA A 220 7.82 18.51 -2.36
N PRO A 221 7.98 17.87 -3.53
CA PRO A 221 8.66 18.47 -4.68
C PRO A 221 7.92 19.71 -5.21
#